data_AF-A0A4R7TGL4-F1
#
_entry.id   AF-A0A4R7TGL4-F1
#
_cell.length_a   1.000
_cell.length_b   1.000
_cell.length_c   1.000
_cell.angle_alpha   90.00
_cell.angle_beta   90.00
_cell.angle_gamma   90.00
#
_symmetry.space_group_name_H-M   'P 1'
#
loop_
_entity.id
_entity.type
_entity.pdbx_description
1 polymer ?
#
loop_
_entity_poly.entity_id
_entity_poly.type
_entity_poly.pdbx_seq_one_letter_code
_entity_poly.pdbx_strand_id
1 'polypeptide(L)'
;MTDSPARTPGRRPGGPDTRGDILRAARESFAGKGFAGTSLRAVAREAGVDAALVHHYFESKDELFIESMALPVDPRQVAAVILGGPREELGRRIITTFLGVWESAEGQQRMKAVLRSVVTSDEVARMMREGITKMIMVPVAAVLDVPDARLRVSLVATQLLGLALTRYLVDLDPVATTPVPDLIDRIAPVIQHYLTA
;
A
#
# COMPACT_ATOMS: atom_id res chain seq x y z
N MET A 1 14.68 -29.59 52.25
CA MET A 1 15.38 -28.36 51.85
C MET A 1 16.24 -28.71 50.65
N THR A 2 15.69 -28.60 49.43
CA THR A 2 15.68 -27.39 48.56
C THR A 2 17.08 -27.20 47.95
N ASP A 3 17.31 -27.08 46.65
CA ASP A 3 16.44 -26.60 45.57
C ASP A 3 17.04 -27.02 44.22
N SER A 4 16.20 -27.45 43.27
CA SER A 4 16.59 -27.71 41.88
C SER A 4 16.40 -26.42 41.09
N PRO A 5 17.38 -25.95 40.29
CA PRO A 5 17.19 -24.73 39.53
C PRO A 5 16.09 -24.91 38.48
N ALA A 6 15.02 -24.14 38.64
CA ALA A 6 13.88 -24.06 37.75
C ALA A 6 14.34 -23.71 36.32
N ARG A 7 13.98 -24.56 35.36
CA ARG A 7 14.09 -24.26 33.93
C ARG A 7 12.98 -23.28 33.54
N THR A 8 13.36 -22.04 33.27
CA THR A 8 12.51 -21.03 32.64
C THR A 8 11.97 -21.53 31.29
N PRO A 9 10.64 -21.60 31.06
CA PRO A 9 10.07 -21.90 29.75
C PRO A 9 10.09 -20.61 28.89
N GLY A 10 11.18 -20.38 28.17
CA GLY A 10 11.37 -19.15 27.40
C GLY A 10 11.56 -19.38 25.91
N ARG A 11 10.46 -19.21 25.15
CA ARG A 11 10.41 -18.94 23.70
C ARG A 11 10.84 -20.09 22.75
N ARG A 12 9.87 -20.90 22.32
CA ARG A 12 9.99 -21.66 21.06
C ARG A 12 9.95 -20.68 19.86
N PRO A 13 10.84 -20.82 18.86
CA PRO A 13 10.70 -20.14 17.58
C PRO A 13 9.65 -20.85 16.70
N GLY A 14 8.71 -20.10 16.13
CA GLY A 14 7.86 -20.54 15.02
C GLY A 14 6.61 -21.35 15.39
N GLY A 15 5.53 -20.68 15.76
CA GLY A 15 4.18 -21.20 15.48
C GLY A 15 3.79 -20.87 14.03
N PRO A 16 2.84 -21.59 13.41
CA PRO A 16 2.32 -21.23 12.08
C PRO A 16 1.76 -19.79 12.13
N ASP A 17 2.20 -18.94 11.20
CA ASP A 17 1.67 -17.58 11.04
C ASP A 17 0.31 -17.64 10.34
N THR A 18 -0.70 -18.09 11.09
CA THR A 18 -2.07 -18.25 10.59
C THR A 18 -2.61 -16.96 9.97
N ARG A 19 -2.27 -15.81 10.55
CA ARG A 19 -2.66 -14.50 10.00
C ARG A 19 -1.99 -14.26 8.65
N GLY A 20 -0.70 -14.50 8.53
CA GLY A 20 0.04 -14.43 7.27
C GLY A 20 -0.48 -15.39 6.21
N ASP A 21 -0.84 -16.61 6.61
CA ASP A 21 -1.45 -17.61 5.71
C ASP A 21 -2.80 -17.15 5.16
N ILE A 22 -3.66 -16.59 6.01
CA ILE A 22 -4.94 -16.01 5.58
C ILE A 22 -4.71 -14.83 4.62
N LEU A 23 -3.76 -13.93 4.92
CA LEU A 23 -3.45 -12.78 4.05
C LEU A 23 -2.91 -13.20 2.68
N ARG A 24 -2.07 -14.24 2.64
CA ARG A 24 -1.56 -14.82 1.40
C ARG A 24 -2.69 -15.42 0.56
N ALA A 25 -3.52 -16.28 1.15
CA ALA A 25 -4.67 -16.88 0.47
C ALA A 25 -5.66 -15.81 -0.03
N ALA A 26 -5.94 -14.81 0.79
CA ALA A 26 -6.77 -13.67 0.41
C ALA A 26 -6.20 -12.95 -0.81
N ARG A 27 -4.90 -12.66 -0.81
CA ARG A 27 -4.23 -11.97 -1.92
C ARG A 27 -4.37 -12.74 -3.24
N GLU A 28 -4.12 -14.04 -3.22
CA GLU A 28 -4.28 -14.90 -4.39
C GLU A 28 -5.74 -14.95 -4.87
N SER A 29 -6.69 -15.12 -3.95
CA SER A 29 -8.12 -15.16 -4.28
C SER A 29 -8.61 -13.85 -4.88
N PHE A 30 -8.26 -12.70 -4.29
CA PHE A 30 -8.64 -11.38 -4.80
C PHE A 30 -7.96 -11.04 -6.11
N ALA A 31 -6.70 -11.43 -6.32
CA ALA A 31 -6.01 -11.22 -7.58
C ALA A 31 -6.64 -12.04 -8.73
N GLY A 32 -7.05 -13.29 -8.45
CA GLY A 32 -7.62 -14.19 -9.45
C GLY A 32 -9.11 -13.97 -9.72
N LYS A 33 -9.92 -13.73 -8.68
CA LYS A 33 -11.40 -13.69 -8.76
C LYS A 33 -11.97 -12.28 -8.61
N GLY A 34 -11.12 -11.29 -8.31
CA GLY A 34 -11.53 -9.94 -8.00
C GLY A 34 -12.22 -9.82 -6.64
N PHE A 35 -12.52 -8.58 -6.22
CA PHE A 35 -13.19 -8.33 -4.95
C PHE A 35 -14.55 -9.04 -4.88
N ALA A 36 -15.44 -8.85 -5.86
CA ALA A 36 -16.79 -9.43 -5.85
C ALA A 36 -16.78 -10.97 -5.82
N GLY A 37 -15.88 -11.63 -6.56
CA GLY A 37 -15.81 -13.09 -6.68
C GLY A 37 -15.20 -13.84 -5.50
N THR A 38 -14.63 -13.13 -4.52
CA THR A 38 -14.00 -13.72 -3.33
C THR A 38 -14.94 -13.70 -2.12
N SER A 39 -14.93 -14.75 -1.30
CA SER A 39 -15.65 -14.77 -0.02
C SER A 39 -14.73 -15.18 1.12
N LEU A 40 -15.01 -14.73 2.34
CA LEU A 40 -14.23 -15.10 3.54
C LEU A 40 -14.13 -16.62 3.74
N ARG A 41 -15.22 -17.37 3.44
CA ARG A 41 -15.23 -18.83 3.47
C ARG A 41 -14.33 -19.47 2.43
N ALA A 42 -14.29 -18.91 1.21
CA ALA A 42 -13.40 -19.41 0.17
C ALA A 42 -11.93 -19.19 0.53
N VAL A 43 -11.60 -18.02 1.11
CA VAL A 43 -10.26 -17.72 1.62
C VAL A 43 -9.89 -18.65 2.78
N ALA A 44 -10.79 -18.88 3.73
CA ALA A 44 -10.54 -19.80 4.85
C ALA A 44 -10.16 -21.21 4.35
N ARG A 45 -10.91 -21.72 3.36
CA ARG A 45 -10.63 -23.01 2.73
C ARG A 45 -9.27 -23.03 2.02
N GLU A 46 -8.92 -21.97 1.30
CA GLU A 46 -7.62 -21.84 0.62
C GLU A 46 -6.44 -21.74 1.61
N ALA A 47 -6.65 -21.06 2.74
CA ALA A 47 -5.67 -20.96 3.84
C ALA A 47 -5.62 -22.22 4.72
N GLY A 48 -6.53 -23.19 4.53
CA GLY A 48 -6.59 -24.40 5.35
C GLY A 48 -7.06 -24.15 6.80
N VAL A 49 -7.84 -23.10 7.05
CA VAL A 49 -8.32 -22.70 8.37
C VAL A 49 -9.85 -22.69 8.46
N ASP A 50 -10.38 -22.65 9.68
CA ASP A 50 -11.81 -22.47 9.91
C ASP A 50 -12.26 -21.02 9.60
N ALA A 51 -13.47 -20.86 9.06
CA ALA A 51 -14.00 -19.54 8.73
C ALA A 51 -14.18 -18.63 9.96
N ALA A 52 -14.47 -19.19 11.13
CA ALA A 52 -14.53 -18.44 12.39
C ALA A 52 -13.16 -17.85 12.76
N LEU A 53 -12.06 -18.52 12.40
CA LEU A 53 -10.71 -18.01 12.63
C LEU A 53 -10.40 -16.82 11.72
N VAL A 54 -10.91 -16.81 10.48
CA VAL A 54 -10.82 -15.64 9.61
C VAL A 54 -11.59 -14.46 10.20
N HIS A 55 -12.83 -14.68 10.67
CA HIS A 55 -13.62 -13.64 11.34
C HIS A 55 -13.01 -13.14 12.66
N HIS A 56 -12.20 -13.97 13.32
CA HIS A 56 -11.45 -13.55 14.52
C HIS A 56 -10.33 -12.55 14.17
N TYR A 57 -9.68 -12.71 13.02
CA TYR A 57 -8.60 -11.81 12.58
C TYR A 57 -9.07 -10.61 11.76
N PHE A 58 -10.21 -10.74 11.06
CA PHE A 58 -10.72 -9.74 10.13
C PHE A 58 -12.24 -9.61 10.32
N GLU A 59 -12.68 -8.42 10.70
CA GLU A 59 -14.08 -8.08 10.94
C GLU A 59 -14.91 -8.21 9.66
N SER A 60 -14.34 -7.84 8.52
CA SER A 60 -15.02 -7.83 7.22
C SER A 60 -14.16 -8.32 6.06
N LYS A 61 -14.83 -8.61 4.94
CA LYS A 61 -14.18 -8.89 3.65
C LYS A 61 -13.42 -7.67 3.13
N ASP A 62 -13.95 -6.47 3.36
CA ASP A 62 -13.30 -5.20 2.99
C ASP A 62 -11.99 -5.01 3.76
N GLU A 63 -12.00 -5.26 5.07
CA GLU A 63 -10.79 -5.23 5.91
C GLU A 63 -9.77 -6.26 5.44
N LEU A 64 -10.19 -7.51 5.24
CA LEU A 64 -9.30 -8.54 4.70
C LEU A 64 -8.73 -8.14 3.32
N PHE A 65 -9.54 -7.53 2.45
CA PHE A 65 -9.07 -7.05 1.15
C PHE A 65 -8.00 -5.99 1.31
N ILE A 66 -8.26 -4.94 2.10
CA ILE A 66 -7.31 -3.85 2.32
C ILE A 66 -6.02 -4.38 2.94
N GLU A 67 -6.11 -5.24 3.94
CA GLU A 67 -4.93 -5.82 4.59
C GLU A 67 -4.13 -6.75 3.68
N SER A 68 -4.80 -7.58 2.89
CA SER A 68 -4.13 -8.48 1.93
C SER A 68 -3.48 -7.69 0.79
N MET A 69 -4.06 -6.56 0.40
CA MET A 69 -3.57 -5.65 -0.64
C MET A 69 -2.65 -4.56 -0.11
N ALA A 70 -2.49 -4.44 1.21
CA ALA A 70 -1.62 -3.44 1.82
C ALA A 70 -0.22 -3.61 1.22
N LEU A 71 0.33 -2.49 0.75
CA LEU A 71 1.73 -2.46 0.37
C LEU A 71 2.56 -2.80 1.62
N PRO A 72 3.64 -3.59 1.51
CA PRO A 72 4.61 -3.76 2.59
C PRO A 72 5.48 -2.50 2.70
N VAL A 73 4.85 -1.34 2.66
CA VAL A 73 5.46 -0.02 2.61
C VAL A 73 5.22 0.58 3.98
N ASP A 74 6.25 0.52 4.82
CA ASP A 74 6.25 1.17 6.12
C ASP A 74 6.21 2.70 5.89
N PRO A 75 5.18 3.41 6.38
CA PRO A 75 5.11 4.85 6.21
C PRO A 75 6.31 5.59 6.79
N ARG A 76 6.97 5.04 7.82
CA ARG A 76 8.20 5.60 8.38
C ARG A 76 9.35 5.48 7.39
N GLN A 77 9.45 4.37 6.66
CA GLN A 77 10.45 4.20 5.60
C GLN A 77 10.15 5.12 4.43
N VAL A 78 8.89 5.28 4.03
CA VAL A 78 8.51 6.25 2.99
C VAL A 78 8.91 7.67 3.41
N ALA A 79 8.54 8.08 4.62
CA ALA A 79 8.94 9.39 5.14
C ALA A 79 10.47 9.53 5.17
N ALA A 80 11.21 8.52 5.63
CA ALA A 80 12.66 8.54 5.66
C ALA A 80 13.28 8.65 4.25
N VAL A 81 12.74 7.96 3.24
CA VAL A 81 13.22 8.06 1.85
C VAL A 81 12.90 9.44 1.25
N ILE A 82 11.72 9.97 1.54
CA ILE A 82 11.30 11.30 1.10
C ILE A 82 12.24 12.36 1.69
N LEU A 83 12.51 12.28 2.99
CA LEU A 83 13.23 13.30 3.76
C LEU A 83 14.75 13.08 3.83
N GLY A 84 15.25 11.92 3.41
CA GLY A 84 16.63 11.49 3.60
C GLY A 84 17.66 12.10 2.64
N GLY A 85 17.31 13.14 1.88
CA GLY A 85 18.20 13.76 0.89
C GLY A 85 17.88 15.23 0.63
N PRO A 86 18.62 15.88 -0.29
CA PRO A 86 18.47 17.30 -0.59
C PRO A 86 17.02 17.68 -0.94
N ARG A 87 16.54 18.85 -0.50
CA ARG A 87 15.13 19.25 -0.71
C ARG A 87 14.85 19.49 -2.19
N GLU A 88 15.86 19.84 -2.97
CA GLU A 88 15.84 20.15 -4.40
C GLU A 88 15.54 18.90 -5.27
N GLU A 89 15.80 17.71 -4.74
CA GLU A 89 15.59 16.43 -5.41
C GLU A 89 14.35 15.68 -4.90
N LEU A 90 13.61 16.28 -3.97
CA LEU A 90 12.48 15.67 -3.28
C LEU A 90 11.42 15.12 -4.26
N GLY A 91 11.06 15.93 -5.26
CA GLY A 91 10.09 15.55 -6.28
C GLY A 91 10.53 14.35 -7.11
N ARG A 92 11.81 14.29 -7.49
CA ARG A 92 12.39 13.14 -8.21
C ARG A 92 12.39 11.88 -7.36
N ARG A 93 12.77 11.97 -6.08
CA ARG A 93 12.74 10.81 -5.17
C ARG A 93 11.32 10.26 -5.01
N ILE A 94 10.34 11.14 -4.76
CA ILE A 94 8.94 10.74 -4.58
C ILE A 94 8.42 9.94 -5.79
N ILE A 95 8.57 10.46 -7.01
CA ILE A 95 8.06 9.76 -8.20
C ILE A 95 8.84 8.49 -8.51
N THR A 96 10.15 8.47 -8.26
CA THR A 96 10.97 7.28 -8.46
C THR A 96 10.54 6.16 -7.52
N THR A 97 10.34 6.46 -6.23
CA THR A 97 9.83 5.50 -5.26
C THR A 97 8.43 5.02 -5.62
N PHE A 98 7.54 5.94 -6.03
CA PHE A 98 6.20 5.59 -6.47
C PHE A 98 6.22 4.63 -7.67
N LEU A 99 6.90 4.98 -8.76
CA LEU A 99 6.98 4.13 -9.95
C LEU A 99 7.72 2.82 -9.68
N GLY A 100 8.71 2.79 -8.79
CA GLY A 100 9.37 1.55 -8.37
C GLY A 100 8.41 0.54 -7.73
N VAL A 101 7.44 1.01 -6.94
CA VAL A 101 6.38 0.14 -6.38
C VAL A 101 5.50 -0.41 -7.51
N TRP A 102 5.10 0.46 -8.45
CA TRP A 102 4.19 0.09 -9.53
C TRP A 102 4.82 -0.78 -10.61
N GLU A 103 6.09 -0.62 -10.95
CA GLU A 103 6.75 -1.39 -12.02
C GLU A 103 7.22 -2.78 -11.56
N SER A 104 7.13 -3.10 -10.27
CA SER A 104 7.34 -4.47 -9.79
C SER A 104 6.22 -5.39 -10.28
N ALA A 105 6.55 -6.61 -10.72
CA ALA A 105 5.56 -7.57 -11.23
C ALA A 105 4.43 -7.86 -10.23
N GLU A 106 4.77 -7.94 -8.94
CA GLU A 106 3.81 -8.12 -7.85
C GLU A 106 3.02 -6.84 -7.55
N GLY A 107 3.66 -5.67 -7.64
CA GLY A 107 3.03 -4.36 -7.45
C GLY A 107 1.99 -4.03 -8.52
N GLN A 108 2.27 -4.31 -9.79
CA GLN A 108 1.31 -4.08 -10.88
C GLN A 108 0.01 -4.85 -10.67
N GLN A 109 0.09 -6.14 -10.36
CA GLN A 109 -1.11 -6.97 -10.19
C GLN A 109 -1.94 -6.53 -8.98
N ARG A 110 -1.27 -6.34 -7.83
CA ARG A 110 -1.92 -5.95 -6.57
C ARG A 110 -2.60 -4.59 -6.70
N MET A 111 -1.90 -3.61 -7.25
CA MET A 111 -2.41 -2.25 -7.29
C MET A 111 -3.49 -2.04 -8.36
N LYS A 112 -3.44 -2.78 -9.48
CA LYS A 112 -4.58 -2.83 -10.43
C LYS A 112 -5.84 -3.38 -9.78
N ALA A 113 -5.73 -4.40 -8.92
CA ALA A 113 -6.88 -4.94 -8.17
C ALA A 113 -7.45 -3.92 -7.18
N VAL A 114 -6.58 -3.21 -6.45
CA VAL A 114 -6.99 -2.12 -5.54
C VAL A 114 -7.70 -1.00 -6.30
N LEU A 115 -7.11 -0.47 -7.37
CA LEU A 115 -7.72 0.60 -8.16
C LEU A 115 -9.11 0.22 -8.67
N ARG A 116 -9.27 -0.98 -9.24
CA ARG A 116 -10.58 -1.46 -9.71
C ARG A 116 -11.60 -1.54 -8.57
N SER A 117 -11.16 -1.94 -7.38
CA SER A 117 -12.03 -2.08 -6.21
C SER A 117 -12.43 -0.72 -5.63
N VAL A 118 -11.53 0.26 -5.64
CA VAL A 118 -11.84 1.65 -5.25
C VAL A 118 -12.89 2.27 -6.17
N VAL A 119 -12.89 1.93 -7.46
CA VAL A 119 -13.91 2.44 -8.42
C VAL A 119 -15.27 1.77 -8.23
N THR A 120 -15.31 0.55 -7.68
CA THR A 120 -16.53 -0.29 -7.63
C THR A 120 -17.09 -0.52 -6.23
N SER A 121 -16.39 -0.08 -5.18
CA SER A 121 -16.82 -0.20 -3.78
C SER A 121 -16.55 1.09 -3.01
N ASP A 122 -17.63 1.75 -2.57
CA ASP A 122 -17.57 2.95 -1.73
C ASP A 122 -16.85 2.70 -0.40
N GLU A 123 -16.99 1.50 0.16
CA GLU A 123 -16.37 1.11 1.42
C GLU A 123 -14.85 0.96 1.27
N VAL A 124 -14.40 0.28 0.22
CA VAL A 124 -12.97 0.17 -0.11
C VAL A 124 -12.39 1.56 -0.41
N ALA A 125 -13.12 2.42 -1.12
CA ALA A 125 -12.71 3.80 -1.37
C ALA A 125 -12.60 4.62 -0.07
N ARG A 126 -13.54 4.47 0.86
CA ARG A 126 -13.51 5.10 2.18
C ARG A 126 -12.31 4.63 3.00
N MET A 127 -12.09 3.33 3.11
CA MET A 127 -10.97 2.75 3.85
C MET A 127 -9.62 3.19 3.26
N MET A 128 -9.48 3.19 1.93
CA MET A 128 -8.27 3.67 1.26
C MET A 128 -8.03 5.16 1.52
N ARG A 129 -9.08 5.99 1.47
CA ARG A 129 -8.99 7.42 1.81
C ARG A 129 -8.51 7.63 3.24
N GLU A 130 -9.06 6.89 4.19
CA GLU A 130 -8.66 6.95 5.60
C GLU A 130 -7.22 6.47 5.81
N GLY A 131 -6.85 5.36 5.18
CA GLY A 131 -5.50 4.79 5.22
C GLY A 131 -4.46 5.76 4.67
N ILE A 132 -4.66 6.28 3.45
CA ILE A 132 -3.75 7.25 2.81
C ILE A 132 -3.63 8.52 3.67
N THR A 133 -4.76 9.01 4.22
CA THR A 133 -4.75 10.21 5.05
C THR A 133 -3.91 10.01 6.31
N LYS A 134 -4.16 8.92 7.07
CA LYS A 134 -3.50 8.65 8.34
C LYS A 134 -2.04 8.23 8.16
N MET A 135 -1.75 7.41 7.15
CA MET A 135 -0.43 6.80 6.97
C MET A 135 0.52 7.69 6.18
N ILE A 136 0.03 8.47 5.21
CA ILE A 136 0.90 9.24 4.30
C ILE A 136 0.68 10.73 4.49
N MET A 137 -0.56 11.22 4.32
CA MET A 137 -0.81 12.66 4.26
C MET A 137 -0.42 13.37 5.56
N VAL A 138 -0.89 12.86 6.72
CA VAL A 138 -0.61 13.48 8.01
C VAL A 138 0.88 13.44 8.36
N PRO A 139 1.59 12.28 8.29
CA PRO A 139 3.01 12.23 8.62
C PRO A 139 3.88 13.07 7.68
N VAL A 140 3.62 13.04 6.36
CA VAL A 140 4.41 13.79 5.39
C VAL A 140 4.18 15.29 5.52
N ALA A 141 2.93 15.73 5.69
CA ALA A 141 2.62 17.15 5.88
C ALA A 141 3.23 17.70 7.18
N ALA A 142 3.27 16.90 8.25
CA ALA A 142 3.87 17.30 9.53
C ALA A 142 5.38 17.56 9.43
N VAL A 143 6.08 16.94 8.48
CA VAL A 143 7.54 17.10 8.33
C VAL A 143 7.94 18.10 7.26
N LEU A 144 7.07 18.41 6.30
CA LEU A 144 7.40 19.31 5.20
C LEU A 144 7.67 20.76 5.65
N ASP A 145 7.17 21.19 6.80
CA ASP A 145 7.39 22.55 7.36
C ASP A 145 7.21 23.68 6.31
N VAL A 146 6.06 23.66 5.63
CA VAL A 146 5.68 24.66 4.62
C VAL A 146 4.22 25.10 4.82
N PRO A 147 3.85 26.31 4.41
CA PRO A 147 2.45 26.73 4.36
C PRO A 147 1.61 25.76 3.54
N ASP A 148 0.38 25.49 3.98
CA ASP A 148 -0.56 24.61 3.28
C ASP A 148 -0.02 23.20 2.98
N ALA A 149 0.89 22.67 3.82
CA ALA A 149 1.53 21.37 3.60
C ALA A 149 0.54 20.24 3.25
N ARG A 150 -0.62 20.19 3.90
CA ARG A 150 -1.66 19.19 3.61
C ARG A 150 -2.22 19.31 2.19
N LEU A 151 -2.46 20.53 1.71
CA LEU A 151 -2.93 20.78 0.34
C LEU A 151 -1.83 20.40 -0.66
N ARG A 152 -0.59 20.82 -0.43
CA ARG A 152 0.56 20.52 -1.28
C ARG A 152 0.80 19.01 -1.44
N VAL A 153 0.78 18.28 -0.33
CA VAL A 153 0.89 16.81 -0.34
C VAL A 153 -0.30 16.18 -1.08
N SER A 154 -1.50 16.76 -0.96
CA SER A 154 -2.67 16.31 -1.71
C SER A 154 -2.51 16.52 -3.21
N LEU A 155 -1.94 17.65 -3.66
CA LEU A 155 -1.64 17.92 -5.07
C LEU A 155 -0.57 16.97 -5.64
N VAL A 156 0.42 16.58 -4.82
CA VAL A 156 1.35 15.51 -5.19
C VAL A 156 0.60 14.19 -5.36
N ALA A 157 -0.28 13.84 -4.42
CA ALA A 157 -1.06 12.61 -4.47
C ALA A 157 -1.96 12.55 -5.71
N THR A 158 -2.63 13.65 -6.09
CA THR A 158 -3.45 13.68 -7.32
C THR A 158 -2.62 13.39 -8.55
N GLN A 159 -1.37 13.86 -8.58
CA GLN A 159 -0.51 13.69 -9.74
C GLN A 159 0.06 12.28 -9.88
N LEU A 160 0.41 11.66 -8.76
CA LEU A 160 0.82 10.25 -8.73
C LEU A 160 -0.35 9.30 -9.05
N LEU A 161 -1.52 9.53 -8.45
CA LEU A 161 -2.70 8.71 -8.70
C LEU A 161 -3.23 8.86 -10.13
N GLY A 162 -3.23 10.08 -10.66
CA GLY A 162 -3.59 10.34 -12.06
C GLY A 162 -2.67 9.60 -13.01
N LEU A 163 -1.34 9.69 -12.80
CA LEU A 163 -0.35 8.95 -13.58
C LEU A 163 -0.60 7.45 -13.54
N ALA A 164 -0.81 6.88 -12.34
CA ALA A 164 -1.06 5.46 -12.19
C ALA A 164 -2.35 5.01 -12.87
N LEU A 165 -3.42 5.81 -12.76
CA LEU A 165 -4.68 5.55 -13.44
C LEU A 165 -4.48 5.52 -14.97
N THR A 166 -3.86 6.55 -15.52
CA THR A 166 -3.67 6.68 -16.97
C THR A 166 -2.70 5.64 -17.53
N ARG A 167 -1.63 5.30 -16.80
CA ARG A 167 -0.58 4.39 -17.26
C ARG A 167 -0.96 2.92 -17.08
N TYR A 168 -1.52 2.54 -15.92
CA TYR A 168 -1.67 1.12 -15.56
C TYR A 168 -3.10 0.60 -15.63
N LEU A 169 -4.11 1.47 -15.61
CA LEU A 169 -5.51 1.07 -15.66
C LEU A 169 -6.17 1.39 -17.02
N VAL A 170 -6.04 2.64 -17.47
CA VAL A 170 -6.65 3.12 -18.72
C VAL A 170 -5.81 2.77 -19.96
N ASP A 171 -4.51 2.56 -19.77
CA ASP A 171 -3.55 2.28 -20.87
C ASP A 171 -3.53 3.43 -21.91
N LEU A 172 -3.45 4.67 -21.41
CA LEU A 172 -3.53 5.88 -22.21
C LEU A 172 -2.20 6.19 -22.92
N ASP A 173 -2.17 6.09 -24.24
CA ASP A 173 -0.99 6.46 -25.02
C ASP A 173 -0.79 7.98 -25.20
N PRO A 174 0.47 8.48 -25.22
CA PRO A 174 1.72 7.72 -25.08
C PRO A 174 2.17 7.53 -23.62
N VAL A 175 1.36 7.91 -22.62
CA VAL A 175 1.73 7.82 -21.19
C VAL A 175 1.99 6.37 -20.76
N ALA A 176 1.22 5.43 -21.30
CA ALA A 176 1.38 3.99 -21.08
C ALA A 176 2.72 3.45 -21.61
N THR A 177 3.13 3.91 -22.79
CA THR A 177 4.29 3.38 -23.53
C THR A 177 5.58 4.16 -23.30
N THR A 178 5.51 5.40 -22.79
CA THR A 178 6.68 6.22 -22.47
C THR A 178 7.58 5.53 -21.45
N PRO A 179 8.92 5.49 -21.63
CA PRO A 179 9.85 4.96 -20.65
C PRO A 179 9.74 5.67 -19.29
N VAL A 180 9.87 4.89 -18.20
CA VAL A 180 9.80 5.40 -16.83
C VAL A 180 10.78 6.56 -16.55
N PRO A 181 12.05 6.53 -16.99
CA PRO A 181 12.97 7.65 -16.80
C PRO A 181 12.44 8.96 -17.40
N ASP A 182 11.85 8.90 -18.59
CA ASP A 182 11.32 10.08 -19.28
C ASP A 182 10.10 10.67 -18.55
N LEU A 183 9.27 9.81 -17.96
CA LEU A 183 8.15 10.25 -17.11
C LEU A 183 8.64 10.90 -15.83
N ILE A 184 9.67 10.33 -15.19
CA ILE A 184 10.30 10.91 -14.00
C ILE A 184 10.84 12.30 -14.33
N ASP A 185 11.58 12.45 -15.42
CA ASP A 185 12.19 13.72 -15.83
C ASP A 185 11.15 14.83 -16.08
N ARG A 186 9.98 14.46 -16.62
CA ARG A 186 8.90 15.41 -16.93
C ARG A 186 8.03 15.77 -15.73
N ILE A 187 7.78 14.83 -14.81
CA ILE A 187 6.82 15.01 -13.72
C ILE A 187 7.51 15.43 -12.42
N ALA A 188 8.76 15.04 -12.19
CA ALA A 188 9.51 15.41 -10.99
C ALA A 188 9.53 16.92 -10.73
N PRO A 189 9.74 17.82 -11.73
CA PRO A 189 9.69 19.26 -11.51
C PRO A 189 8.33 19.77 -11.04
N VAL A 190 7.23 19.16 -11.49
CA VAL A 190 5.86 19.51 -11.08
C VAL A 190 5.62 19.13 -9.62
N ILE A 191 6.05 17.93 -9.24
CA ILE A 191 5.98 17.46 -7.84
C ILE A 191 6.85 18.35 -6.95
N GLN A 192 8.07 18.67 -7.40
CA GLN A 192 8.99 19.57 -6.71
C GLN A 192 8.34 20.93 -6.47
N HIS A 193 7.72 21.50 -7.51
CA HIS A 193 7.03 22.78 -7.42
C HIS A 193 5.97 22.82 -6.32
N TYR A 194 5.13 21.78 -6.18
CA TYR A 194 4.15 21.72 -5.09
C TYR A 194 4.80 21.75 -3.70
N LEU A 195 6.00 21.20 -3.55
CA LEU A 195 6.67 21.03 -2.26
C LEU A 195 7.58 22.21 -1.88
N THR A 196 7.96 23.06 -2.83
CA THR A 196 8.92 24.15 -2.58
C THR A 196 8.49 25.54 -3.03
N ALA A 197 7.43 25.68 -3.83
CA ALA A 197 6.91 26.99 -4.24
C ALA A 197 6.21 27.74 -3.11
#